data_AF-A0A2H9QLE2-F1
#
_entry.id   AF-A0A2H9QLE2-F1
#
_cell.length_a   1.000
_cell.length_b   1.000
_cell.length_c   1.000
_cell.angle_alpha   90.00
_cell.angle_beta   90.00
_cell.angle_gamma   90.00
#
_symmetry.space_group_name_H-M   'P 1'
#
loop_
_entity.id
_entity.type
_entity.pdbx_description
1 polymer ?
#
loop_
_entity_poly.entity_id
_entity_poly.type
_entity_poly.pdbx_seq_one_letter_code
_entity_poly.pdbx_strand_id
1 'polypeptide(L)'
;NQQETKEVLEPSSSGKAKKPSVKISVDESRGFYLHKSLQLEDIKYLVRKKYKEVNYNGIEGKKTRYLIRPRFNESASHFLLTIDIAEYLKERCDKVELFETTKPDIVFYVNDKKYAVEVETGKVYLKDKKKLMNKVHNLNSVYGKDWFFALTNRKYYKNYSKFGETYTKKSILNQLNNILKKDEKS
;
A
#
# COMPACT_ATOMS: atom_id res chain seq x y z
N ASN A 1 -74.85 -28.64 23.79
CA ASN A 1 -73.53 -28.32 24.35
C ASN A 1 -72.52 -29.30 23.78
N GLN A 2 -72.07 -29.01 22.56
CA GLN A 2 -70.79 -28.36 22.23
C GLN A 2 -69.66 -29.40 22.18
N GLN A 3 -69.39 -29.85 20.96
CA GLN A 3 -68.19 -30.57 20.56
C GLN A 3 -67.07 -29.54 20.38
N GLU A 4 -66.02 -29.60 21.20
CA GLU A 4 -64.79 -28.84 21.00
C GLU A 4 -63.89 -29.56 20.01
N THR A 5 -63.84 -29.05 18.79
CA THR A 5 -62.81 -29.31 17.79
C THR A 5 -61.48 -28.69 18.24
N LYS A 6 -60.48 -29.52 18.53
CA LYS A 6 -59.08 -29.09 18.66
C LYS A 6 -58.50 -28.86 17.26
N GLU A 7 -58.38 -27.60 16.90
CA GLU A 7 -57.70 -27.13 15.69
C GLU A 7 -56.19 -27.32 15.86
N VAL A 8 -55.60 -28.19 15.03
CA VAL A 8 -54.16 -28.42 14.96
C VAL A 8 -53.55 -27.30 14.10
N LEU A 9 -52.88 -26.35 14.74
CA LEU A 9 -52.07 -25.34 14.07
C LEU A 9 -50.80 -25.97 13.49
N GLU A 10 -50.78 -26.14 12.17
CA GLU A 10 -49.54 -26.41 11.43
C GLU A 10 -48.60 -25.19 11.47
N PRO A 11 -47.29 -25.37 11.66
CA PRO A 11 -46.34 -24.26 11.58
C PRO A 11 -46.20 -23.80 10.13
N SER A 12 -46.71 -22.59 9.85
CA SER A 12 -46.53 -21.90 8.58
C SER A 12 -45.04 -21.79 8.23
N SER A 13 -44.65 -22.47 7.16
CA SER A 13 -43.32 -22.43 6.57
C SER A 13 -42.98 -21.01 6.13
N SER A 14 -42.14 -20.33 6.92
CA SER A 14 -41.60 -19.02 6.57
C SER A 14 -40.68 -19.16 5.36
N GLY A 15 -41.18 -18.72 4.20
CA GLY A 15 -40.39 -18.60 2.98
C GLY A 15 -39.17 -17.72 3.22
N LYS A 16 -37.98 -18.34 3.31
CA LYS A 16 -36.71 -17.62 3.31
C LYS A 16 -36.60 -16.90 1.97
N ALA A 17 -36.87 -15.59 1.98
CA ALA A 17 -36.60 -14.73 0.83
C ALA A 17 -35.16 -14.99 0.36
N LYS A 18 -35.00 -15.44 -0.89
CA LYS A 18 -33.69 -15.65 -1.50
C LYS A 18 -32.96 -14.31 -1.45
N LYS A 19 -31.94 -14.22 -0.59
CA LYS A 19 -31.11 -13.01 -0.49
C LYS A 19 -30.57 -12.71 -1.89
N PRO A 20 -30.70 -11.47 -2.39
CA PRO A 20 -30.13 -11.10 -3.68
C PRO A 20 -28.64 -11.45 -3.65
N SER A 21 -28.18 -12.21 -4.65
CA SER A 21 -26.77 -12.57 -4.78
C SER A 21 -25.98 -11.31 -5.10
N VAL A 22 -25.29 -10.76 -4.10
CA VAL A 22 -24.44 -9.58 -4.27
C VAL A 22 -23.20 -10.00 -5.06
N LYS A 23 -22.99 -9.42 -6.24
CA LYS A 23 -21.79 -9.64 -7.05
C LYS A 23 -20.66 -8.75 -6.52
N ILE A 24 -19.68 -9.35 -5.86
CA ILE A 24 -18.48 -8.66 -5.37
C ILE A 24 -17.45 -8.60 -6.50
N SER A 25 -16.91 -7.42 -6.78
CA SER A 25 -16.02 -7.18 -7.93
C SER A 25 -14.54 -7.02 -7.56
N VAL A 26 -14.23 -7.11 -6.27
CA VAL A 26 -12.90 -6.79 -5.72
C VAL A 26 -12.06 -8.02 -5.39
N ASP A 27 -10.78 -7.96 -5.74
CA ASP A 27 -9.75 -8.92 -5.33
C ASP A 27 -9.19 -8.63 -3.91
N GLU A 28 -9.66 -9.39 -2.92
CA GLU A 28 -9.23 -9.25 -1.52
C GLU A 28 -7.70 -9.26 -1.31
N SER A 29 -6.93 -9.89 -2.21
CA SER A 29 -5.47 -9.99 -2.10
C SER A 29 -4.72 -8.70 -2.43
N ARG A 30 -5.36 -7.76 -3.15
CA ARG A 30 -4.74 -6.50 -3.61
C ARG A 30 -4.24 -5.59 -2.48
N GLY A 31 -4.90 -5.63 -1.33
CA GLY A 31 -4.48 -4.90 -0.12
C GLY A 31 -4.79 -3.40 -0.11
N PHE A 32 -5.12 -2.76 -1.24
CA PHE A 32 -5.53 -1.35 -1.28
C PHE A 32 -6.56 -1.05 -2.38
N TYR A 33 -7.41 -0.07 -2.10
CA TYR A 33 -8.39 0.46 -3.04
C TYR A 33 -8.60 1.96 -2.86
N LEU A 34 -8.79 2.68 -3.98
CA LEU A 34 -9.31 4.03 -3.96
C LEU A 34 -10.77 3.99 -3.52
N HIS A 35 -11.13 4.73 -2.47
CA HIS A 35 -12.51 4.73 -1.99
C HIS A 35 -13.49 5.20 -3.08
N LYS A 36 -13.07 6.15 -3.93
CA LYS A 36 -13.91 6.68 -5.03
C LYS A 36 -14.15 5.67 -6.17
N SER A 37 -13.38 4.59 -6.25
CA SER A 37 -13.51 3.59 -7.32
C SER A 37 -14.36 2.38 -6.91
N LEU A 38 -14.94 2.40 -5.70
CA LEU A 38 -15.67 1.27 -5.14
C LEU A 38 -17.16 1.57 -5.02
N GLN A 39 -17.97 0.54 -5.27
CA GLN A 39 -19.38 0.55 -4.93
C GLN A 39 -19.59 0.31 -3.43
N LEU A 40 -20.76 0.69 -2.91
CA LEU A 40 -21.06 0.58 -1.47
C LEU A 40 -20.97 -0.86 -0.97
N GLU A 41 -21.39 -1.82 -1.78
CA GLU A 41 -21.35 -3.26 -1.48
C GLU A 41 -19.91 -3.76 -1.32
N ASP A 42 -19.01 -3.33 -2.21
CA ASP A 42 -17.58 -3.68 -2.15
C ASP A 42 -16.92 -3.05 -0.92
N ILE A 43 -17.25 -1.80 -0.58
CA ILE A 43 -16.77 -1.15 0.65
C ILE A 43 -17.22 -1.96 1.88
N LYS A 44 -18.51 -2.30 1.97
CA LYS A 44 -19.05 -3.12 3.07
C LYS A 44 -18.41 -4.50 3.14
N TYR A 45 -18.06 -5.09 2.00
CA TYR A 45 -17.35 -6.36 1.93
C TYR A 45 -15.91 -6.22 2.45
N LEU A 46 -15.15 -5.24 1.97
CA LEU A 46 -13.77 -4.99 2.36
C LEU A 46 -13.63 -4.64 3.85
N VAL A 47 -14.54 -3.81 4.40
CA VAL A 47 -14.56 -3.50 5.85
C VAL A 47 -14.77 -4.76 6.69
N ARG A 48 -15.65 -5.67 6.26
CA ARG A 48 -15.83 -6.99 6.91
C ARG A 48 -14.54 -7.83 6.84
N LYS A 49 -13.76 -7.68 5.75
CA LYS A 49 -12.42 -8.26 5.57
C LYS A 49 -11.29 -7.47 6.24
N LYS A 50 -11.63 -6.61 7.21
CA LYS A 50 -10.69 -5.85 8.05
C LYS A 50 -9.88 -4.78 7.31
N TYR A 51 -10.32 -4.36 6.13
CA TYR A 51 -9.78 -3.15 5.52
C TYR A 51 -10.14 -1.94 6.40
N LYS A 52 -9.20 -0.99 6.48
CA LYS A 52 -9.34 0.25 7.23
C LYS A 52 -9.39 1.41 6.26
N GLU A 53 -10.26 2.36 6.54
CA GLU A 53 -10.31 3.60 5.80
C GLU A 53 -9.25 4.58 6.29
N VAL A 54 -8.51 5.18 5.36
CA VAL A 54 -7.45 6.13 5.68
C VAL A 54 -7.48 7.30 4.70
N ASN A 55 -7.38 8.52 5.24
CA ASN A 55 -7.09 9.71 4.45
C ASN A 55 -5.58 9.88 4.32
N TYR A 56 -5.11 10.03 3.09
CA TYR A 56 -3.68 10.07 2.78
C TYR A 56 -3.40 11.22 1.81
N ASN A 57 -2.48 12.11 2.16
CA ASN A 57 -2.00 13.16 1.28
C ASN A 57 -0.89 12.57 0.41
N GLY A 58 -1.05 12.31 -0.88
CA GLY A 58 -0.04 11.66 -1.72
C GLY A 58 1.26 12.45 -1.91
N ILE A 59 2.25 11.82 -2.56
CA ILE A 59 3.51 12.47 -2.97
C ILE A 59 3.27 13.61 -3.96
N GLU A 60 2.17 13.55 -4.73
CA GLU A 60 1.69 14.63 -5.60
C GLU A 60 0.91 15.73 -4.86
N GLY A 61 0.80 15.66 -3.53
CA GLY A 61 0.05 16.63 -2.72
C GLY A 61 -1.48 16.44 -2.72
N LYS A 62 -2.01 15.53 -3.54
CA LYS A 62 -3.45 15.22 -3.60
C LYS A 62 -3.90 14.45 -2.36
N LYS A 63 -4.95 14.92 -1.68
CA LYS A 63 -5.58 14.19 -0.58
C LYS A 63 -6.57 13.16 -1.11
N THR A 64 -6.34 11.89 -0.78
CA THR A 64 -7.12 10.77 -1.28
C THR A 64 -7.55 9.85 -0.13
N ARG A 65 -8.78 9.33 -0.21
CA ARG A 65 -9.31 8.34 0.74
C ARG A 65 -9.12 6.94 0.17
N TYR A 66 -8.54 6.07 0.98
CA TYR A 66 -8.27 4.67 0.63
C TYR A 66 -8.96 3.72 1.59
N LEU A 67 -9.30 2.53 1.10
CA LEU A 67 -9.42 1.33 1.94
C LEU A 67 -8.12 0.54 1.83
N ILE A 68 -7.47 0.27 2.96
CA ILE A 68 -6.21 -0.47 3.00
C ILE A 68 -6.25 -1.64 3.98
N ARG A 69 -5.50 -2.68 3.66
CA ARG A 69 -5.19 -3.78 4.57
C ARG A 69 -3.69 -4.08 4.51
N PRO A 70 -2.87 -3.28 5.23
CA PRO A 70 -1.44 -3.55 5.35
C PRO A 70 -1.19 -4.93 5.97
N ARG A 71 0.01 -5.46 5.76
CA ARG A 71 0.41 -6.72 6.39
C ARG A 71 0.57 -6.56 7.90
N PHE A 72 0.58 -7.68 8.62
CA PHE A 72 0.61 -7.73 10.09
C PHE A 72 1.75 -6.89 10.71
N ASN A 73 2.90 -6.80 10.04
CA ASN A 73 4.09 -6.09 10.53
C ASN A 73 4.37 -4.75 9.83
N GLU A 74 3.42 -4.24 9.04
CA GLU A 74 3.60 -3.03 8.25
C GLU A 74 2.70 -1.90 8.77
N SER A 75 3.24 -0.68 8.87
CA SER A 75 2.40 0.46 9.23
C SER A 75 1.61 0.95 8.00
N ALA A 76 0.42 1.49 8.23
CA ALA A 76 -0.37 2.13 7.18
C ALA A 76 0.43 3.20 6.41
N SER A 77 1.28 3.96 7.10
CA SER A 77 2.10 5.01 6.47
C SER A 77 3.19 4.45 5.54
N HIS A 78 3.79 3.32 5.89
CA HIS A 78 4.77 2.63 5.06
C HIS A 78 4.06 2.12 3.80
N PHE A 79 3.04 1.30 4.02
CA PHE A 79 2.22 0.71 2.97
C PHE A 79 1.72 1.73 1.96
N LEU A 80 1.09 2.82 2.44
CA LEU A 80 0.56 3.87 1.57
C LEU A 80 1.65 4.60 0.80
N LEU A 81 2.81 4.88 1.40
CA LEU A 81 3.90 5.55 0.69
C LEU A 81 4.50 4.64 -0.38
N THR A 82 4.68 3.35 -0.09
CA THR A 82 5.16 2.36 -1.06
C THR A 82 4.23 2.27 -2.27
N ILE A 83 2.92 2.12 -2.04
CA ILE A 83 1.93 2.05 -3.13
C ILE A 83 1.89 3.35 -3.92
N ASP A 84 1.90 4.50 -3.26
CA ASP A 84 1.83 5.82 -3.91
C ASP A 84 3.03 6.08 -4.84
N ILE A 85 4.25 5.72 -4.41
CA ILE A 85 5.44 5.79 -5.27
C ILE A 85 5.33 4.80 -6.43
N ALA A 86 4.88 3.57 -6.16
CA ALA A 86 4.81 2.52 -7.17
C ALA A 86 3.77 2.81 -8.26
N GLU A 87 2.58 3.30 -7.90
CA GLU A 87 1.57 3.71 -8.89
C GLU A 87 2.07 4.89 -9.72
N TYR A 88 2.72 5.88 -9.10
CA TYR A 88 3.34 7.00 -9.83
C TYR A 88 4.38 6.53 -10.85
N LEU A 89 5.21 5.54 -10.48
CA LEU A 89 6.23 4.97 -11.36
C LEU A 89 5.65 4.08 -12.46
N LYS A 90 4.62 3.28 -12.18
CA LYS A 90 3.99 2.38 -13.18
C LYS A 90 3.38 3.13 -14.35
N GLU A 91 2.96 4.37 -14.14
CA GLU A 91 2.47 5.25 -15.21
C GLU A 91 3.59 5.77 -16.14
N ARG A 92 4.87 5.62 -15.75
CA ARG A 92 6.02 6.32 -16.37
C ARG A 92 7.23 5.44 -16.65
N CYS A 93 7.23 4.19 -16.18
CA CYS A 93 8.34 3.26 -16.30
C CYS A 93 7.84 1.95 -16.90
N ASP A 94 8.67 1.30 -17.71
CA ASP A 94 8.34 0.02 -18.35
C ASP A 94 8.15 -1.11 -17.33
N LYS A 95 8.91 -1.05 -16.24
CA LYS A 95 8.94 -2.11 -15.24
C LYS A 95 9.06 -1.56 -13.82
N VAL A 96 8.11 -1.94 -12.97
CA VAL A 96 8.08 -1.65 -11.53
C VAL A 96 7.74 -2.92 -10.76
N GLU A 97 8.61 -3.31 -9.84
CA GLU A 97 8.46 -4.48 -8.99
C GLU A 97 8.38 -4.06 -7.52
N LEU A 98 7.43 -4.65 -6.79
CA LEU A 98 7.28 -4.48 -5.35
C LEU A 98 7.82 -5.70 -4.63
N PHE A 99 8.54 -5.49 -3.54
CA PHE A 99 9.06 -6.58 -2.70
C PHE A 99 8.70 -6.38 -1.22
N GLU A 100 8.71 -7.48 -0.49
CA GLU A 100 8.23 -7.53 0.90
C GLU A 100 9.34 -7.88 1.91
N THR A 101 10.46 -8.38 1.42
CA THR A 101 11.45 -9.09 2.23
C THR A 101 12.84 -8.47 2.10
N THR A 102 13.81 -9.21 1.58
CA THR A 102 15.24 -8.86 1.58
C THR A 102 15.57 -7.76 0.58
N LYS A 103 14.80 -7.68 -0.50
CA LYS A 103 14.93 -6.69 -1.56
C LYS A 103 14.41 -5.31 -1.11
N PRO A 104 14.78 -4.21 -1.80
CA PRO A 104 14.16 -2.92 -1.58
C PRO A 104 12.65 -2.98 -1.81
N ASP A 105 11.87 -2.14 -1.14
CA ASP A 105 10.41 -2.14 -1.27
C ASP A 105 9.95 -1.95 -2.72
N ILE A 106 10.67 -1.12 -3.48
CA ILE A 106 10.38 -0.83 -4.88
C ILE A 106 11.66 -0.95 -5.69
N VAL A 107 11.57 -1.67 -6.81
CA VAL A 107 12.59 -1.65 -7.88
C VAL A 107 11.91 -1.19 -9.15
N PHE A 108 12.55 -0.31 -9.90
CA PHE A 108 12.02 0.16 -11.17
C PHE A 108 13.14 0.35 -12.20
N TYR A 109 12.74 0.43 -13.46
CA TYR A 109 13.65 0.55 -14.59
C TYR A 109 13.32 1.81 -15.38
N VAL A 110 14.36 2.54 -15.76
CA VAL A 110 14.29 3.69 -16.67
C VAL A 110 15.39 3.47 -17.70
N ASN A 111 15.02 3.29 -18.98
CA ASN A 111 15.96 3.04 -20.08
C ASN A 111 16.97 1.90 -19.75
N ASP A 112 16.44 0.73 -19.37
CA ASP A 112 17.20 -0.45 -18.92
C ASP A 112 18.07 -0.28 -17.66
N LYS A 113 18.19 0.95 -17.13
CA LYS A 113 18.89 1.22 -15.89
C LYS A 113 17.98 0.95 -14.69
N LYS A 114 18.51 0.18 -13.74
CA LYS A 114 17.79 -0.31 -12.57
C LYS A 114 17.97 0.63 -11.36
N TYR A 115 16.85 1.03 -10.77
CA TYR A 115 16.81 1.88 -9.57
C TYR A 115 16.03 1.20 -8.45
N ALA A 116 16.29 1.61 -7.21
CA ALA A 116 15.61 1.08 -6.02
C ALA A 116 15.17 2.17 -5.03
N VAL A 117 14.06 1.91 -4.34
CA VAL A 117 13.54 2.73 -3.25
C VAL A 117 13.31 1.86 -2.03
N GLU A 118 13.93 2.22 -0.90
CA GLU A 118 13.64 1.64 0.42
C GLU A 118 12.77 2.63 1.21
N VAL A 119 11.55 2.23 1.56
CA VAL A 119 10.60 3.03 2.32
C VAL A 119 10.80 2.80 3.81
N GLU A 120 10.95 3.87 4.57
CA GLU A 120 11.35 3.78 5.96
C GLU A 120 10.47 4.63 6.88
N THR A 121 10.08 4.03 8.00
CA THR A 121 9.25 4.71 9.03
C THR A 121 10.08 5.31 10.16
N GLY A 122 11.37 4.97 10.22
CA GLY A 122 12.30 5.35 11.27
C GLY A 122 12.28 4.48 12.53
N LYS A 123 11.39 3.48 12.60
CA LYS A 123 11.36 2.53 13.72
C LYS A 123 12.60 1.63 13.75
N VAL A 124 13.08 1.22 12.58
CA VAL A 124 14.24 0.32 12.45
C VAL A 124 15.49 1.00 12.98
N TYR A 125 15.75 2.25 12.58
CA TYR A 125 16.88 3.02 13.10
C TYR A 125 16.94 3.08 14.63
N LEU A 126 15.78 3.24 15.29
CA LEU A 126 15.70 3.34 16.75
C LEU A 126 15.88 1.99 17.47
N LYS A 127 15.44 0.90 16.86
CA LYS A 127 15.33 -0.42 17.52
C LYS A 127 16.44 -1.39 17.14
N ASP A 128 16.92 -1.31 15.89
CA ASP A 128 17.83 -2.30 15.32
C ASP A 128 18.70 -1.69 14.22
N LYS A 129 19.70 -0.93 14.68
CA LYS A 129 20.68 -0.31 13.78
C LYS A 129 21.49 -1.35 12.99
N LYS A 130 21.74 -2.54 13.56
CA LYS A 130 22.49 -3.60 12.88
C LYS A 130 21.74 -4.09 11.65
N LYS A 131 20.43 -4.32 11.77
CA LYS A 131 19.58 -4.68 10.63
C LYS A 131 19.57 -3.60 9.54
N LEU A 132 19.49 -2.33 9.92
CA LEU A 132 19.58 -1.22 8.98
C LEU A 132 20.93 -1.24 8.23
N MET A 133 22.04 -1.41 8.94
CA MET A 133 23.37 -1.46 8.32
C MET A 133 23.51 -2.63 7.34
N ASN A 134 22.98 -3.81 7.70
CA ASN A 134 22.98 -4.95 6.79
C ASN A 134 22.14 -4.67 5.52
N LYS A 135 20.99 -4.02 5.67
CA LYS A 135 20.16 -3.61 4.53
C LYS A 135 20.91 -2.62 3.64
N VAL A 136 21.54 -1.59 4.22
CA VAL A 136 22.37 -0.61 3.48
C VAL A 136 23.52 -1.28 2.74
N HIS A 137 24.21 -2.23 3.39
CA HIS A 137 25.28 -2.98 2.75
C HIS A 137 24.78 -3.74 1.52
N ASN A 138 23.64 -4.43 1.63
CA ASN A 138 23.03 -5.15 0.51
C ASN A 138 22.55 -4.22 -0.60
N LEU A 139 22.03 -3.03 -0.27
CA LEU A 139 21.60 -2.06 -1.26
C LEU A 139 22.80 -1.49 -2.03
N ASN A 140 23.87 -1.15 -1.32
CA ASN A 140 25.11 -0.67 -1.94
C ASN A 140 25.77 -1.74 -2.83
N SER A 141 25.76 -3.02 -2.42
CA SER A 141 26.38 -4.08 -3.22
C SER A 141 25.61 -4.40 -4.50
N VAL A 142 24.27 -4.25 -4.49
CA VAL A 142 23.41 -4.58 -5.63
C VAL A 142 23.14 -3.38 -6.54
N TYR A 143 22.95 -2.19 -5.98
CA TYR A 143 22.50 -0.99 -6.70
C TYR A 143 23.54 0.14 -6.73
N GLY A 144 24.65 0.02 -6.01
CA GLY A 144 25.66 1.08 -5.94
C GLY A 144 25.07 2.40 -5.44
N LYS A 145 24.98 3.40 -6.33
CA LYS A 145 24.39 4.72 -6.04
C LYS A 145 22.94 4.86 -6.54
N ASP A 146 22.42 3.89 -7.28
CA ASP A 146 21.11 3.96 -7.93
C ASP A 146 19.98 3.49 -6.99
N TRP A 147 20.04 3.93 -5.74
CA TRP A 147 19.00 3.69 -4.74
C TRP A 147 18.92 4.81 -3.71
N PHE A 148 17.76 4.98 -3.10
CA PHE A 148 17.58 5.95 -2.03
C PHE A 148 16.49 5.56 -1.02
N PHE A 149 16.53 6.20 0.15
CA PHE A 149 15.49 6.08 1.17
C PHE A 149 14.31 7.02 0.91
N ALA A 150 13.10 6.52 1.13
CA ALA A 150 11.85 7.28 1.15
C ALA A 150 11.26 7.29 2.56
N LEU A 151 11.36 8.42 3.27
CA LEU A 151 10.91 8.49 4.66
C LEU A 151 9.44 8.90 4.79
N THR A 152 8.68 8.10 5.55
CA THR A 152 7.32 8.47 5.96
C THR A 152 7.31 9.59 7.00
N ASN A 153 8.40 9.78 7.75
CA ASN A 153 8.52 10.79 8.78
C ASN A 153 9.83 11.58 8.68
N ARG A 154 9.71 12.88 8.39
CA ARG A 154 10.84 13.81 8.21
C ARG A 154 11.78 13.90 9.41
N LYS A 155 11.32 13.63 10.64
CA LYS A 155 12.17 13.77 11.83
C LYS A 155 13.39 12.84 11.80
N TYR A 156 13.31 11.73 11.07
CA TYR A 156 14.40 10.76 10.93
C TYR A 156 15.34 11.05 9.75
N TYR A 157 15.10 12.12 8.99
CA TYR A 157 15.91 12.46 7.81
C TYR A 157 17.40 12.50 8.14
N LYS A 158 17.79 13.25 9.19
CA LYS A 158 19.20 13.38 9.60
C LYS A 158 19.83 12.06 10.02
N ASN A 159 19.03 11.08 10.42
CA ASN A 159 19.52 9.77 10.83
C ASN A 159 19.80 8.90 9.60
N TYR A 160 18.89 8.87 8.64
CA TYR A 160 19.00 8.04 7.43
C TYR A 160 19.93 8.63 6.37
N SER A 161 20.01 9.96 6.27
CA SER A 161 20.88 10.65 5.31
C SER A 161 22.38 10.39 5.51
N LYS A 162 22.76 9.75 6.63
CA LYS A 162 24.13 9.32 6.91
C LYS A 162 24.49 8.01 6.20
N PHE A 163 23.50 7.26 5.73
CA PHE A 163 23.67 5.91 5.18
C PHE A 163 23.38 5.82 3.69
N GLY A 164 22.69 6.80 3.10
CA GLY A 164 22.37 6.86 1.69
C GLY A 164 21.56 8.11 1.34
N GLU A 165 21.36 8.34 0.05
CA GLU A 165 20.44 9.39 -0.41
C GLU A 165 19.07 9.19 0.23
N THR A 166 18.45 10.27 0.69
CA THR A 166 17.24 10.20 1.51
C THR A 166 16.30 11.30 1.10
N TYR A 167 15.04 10.95 0.89
CA TYR A 167 14.00 11.88 0.52
C TYR A 167 12.83 11.75 1.50
N THR A 168 12.21 12.89 1.77
CA THR A 168 10.94 12.92 2.50
C THR A 168 9.81 12.85 1.51
N LYS A 169 8.61 12.56 2.00
CA LYS A 169 7.39 12.66 1.20
C LYS A 169 7.23 13.95 0.39
N LYS A 170 7.75 15.09 0.87
CA LYS A 170 7.68 16.38 0.15
C LYS A 170 8.72 16.51 -0.97
N SER A 171 9.84 15.81 -0.88
CA SER A 171 10.96 15.94 -1.82
C SER A 171 11.09 14.76 -2.78
N ILE A 172 10.45 13.62 -2.48
CA ILE A 172 10.57 12.41 -3.28
C ILE A 172 10.03 12.58 -4.70
N LEU A 173 8.91 13.30 -4.88
CA LEU A 173 8.35 13.54 -6.21
C LEU A 173 9.35 14.24 -7.14
N ASN A 174 10.06 15.24 -6.61
CA ASN A 174 11.08 15.95 -7.38
C ASN A 174 12.25 15.03 -7.74
N GLN A 175 12.65 14.14 -6.83
CA GLN A 175 13.70 13.17 -7.12
C GLN A 175 13.28 12.18 -8.21
N LEU A 176 12.07 11.63 -8.12
CA LEU A 176 11.55 10.71 -9.14
C LEU A 176 11.50 11.41 -10.50
N ASN A 177 10.97 12.63 -10.57
CA ASN A 177 10.99 13.44 -11.78
C ASN A 177 12.41 13.68 -12.31
N ASN A 178 13.40 13.91 -11.44
CA ASN A 178 14.78 14.12 -11.87
C ASN A 178 15.40 12.84 -12.47
N ILE A 179 15.10 11.68 -11.89
CA ILE A 179 15.55 10.38 -12.42
C ILE A 179 14.91 10.16 -13.80
N LEU A 180 13.60 10.39 -13.92
CA LEU A 180 12.87 10.22 -15.18
C LEU A 180 13.32 11.21 -16.27
N LYS A 181 13.69 12.45 -15.91
CA LYS A 181 14.12 13.49 -16.87
C LYS A 181 15.57 13.42 -17.31
N LYS A 182 16.49 13.02 -16.42
CA LYS A 182 17.93 12.97 -16.74
C LYS A 182 18.21 12.07 -17.95
N ASP A 183 17.32 11.11 -18.16
CA ASP A 183 17.48 10.08 -19.17
C ASP A 183 16.66 10.38 -20.45
N GLU A 184 15.87 11.48 -20.51
CA GLU A 184 15.32 12.01 -21.78
C GLU A 184 16.37 12.77 -22.62
N LYS A 185 17.50 13.11 -22.00
CA LYS A 185 18.58 13.94 -22.60
C LYS A 185 19.89 13.18 -22.83
N SER A 186 19.92 11.89 -22.54
CA SER A 186 21.07 11.00 -22.81
C SER A 186 20.77 10.15 -24.04
#